data_AF-A0A7Y5KFB5-F1
#
_entry.id   AF-A0A7Y5KFB5-F1
#
_cell.length_a   1.000
_cell.length_b   1.000
_cell.length_c   1.000
_cell.angle_alpha   90.00
_cell.angle_beta   90.00
_cell.angle_gamma   90.00
#
_symmetry.space_group_name_H-M   'P 1'
#
loop_
_entity.id
_entity.type
_entity.pdbx_description
1 polymer ?
#
loop_
_entity_poly.entity_id
_entity_poly.type
_entity_poly.pdbx_seq_one_letter_code
_entity_poly.pdbx_strand_id
1 'polypeptide(L)'
;MAIDDNSLRTECDAKGMGLFLYKKERFGNCQIRVVYRSQDSKSNAGVFIRIDEGILARLHEKQAAAQRNEKGELTPESAQAMRADSDNLTGPWYAVHRGFEVQICDAPDEYHRTGAIYSLAKAEPVPNPNAAEWKTMVITLKGNLVQVEVDGKRLTTFDSTSKDPRSKREWYEPKYDFTRPASGYIGLQTHDVGDVAYFKEVSVRALE
;
A
#
# COMPACT_ATOMS: atom_id res chain seq x y z
N MET A 1 1.36 13.23 -6.57
CA MET A 1 1.22 12.36 -7.77
C MET A 1 1.17 13.29 -8.94
N ALA A 2 2.03 13.07 -9.93
CA ALA A 2 2.07 13.85 -11.15
C ALA A 2 1.43 13.07 -12.30
N ILE A 3 0.87 13.79 -13.26
CA ILE A 3 0.60 13.22 -14.58
C ILE A 3 1.95 13.14 -15.30
N ASP A 4 2.25 11.97 -15.85
CA ASP A 4 3.41 11.71 -16.69
C ASP A 4 2.96 10.91 -17.92
N ASP A 5 2.89 11.60 -19.04
CA ASP A 5 2.21 11.16 -20.26
C ASP A 5 0.80 10.60 -19.98
N ASN A 6 0.59 9.32 -20.25
CA ASN A 6 -0.66 8.59 -20.04
C ASN A 6 -0.66 7.79 -18.73
N SER A 7 0.10 8.22 -17.73
CA SER A 7 0.21 7.56 -16.43
C SER A 7 0.25 8.55 -15.27
N LEU A 8 -0.07 8.08 -14.07
CA LEU A 8 0.21 8.76 -12.83
C LEU A 8 1.56 8.29 -12.30
N ARG A 9 2.47 9.22 -12.00
CA ARG A 9 3.77 8.95 -11.39
C ARG A 9 3.74 9.36 -9.91
N THR A 10 4.35 8.55 -9.04
CA THR A 10 4.55 8.92 -7.64
C THR A 10 5.44 10.16 -7.55
N GLU A 11 4.98 11.14 -6.77
CA GLU A 11 5.80 12.29 -6.38
C GLU A 11 6.17 12.08 -4.92
N CYS A 12 7.36 11.54 -4.72
CA CYS A 12 7.87 11.27 -3.38
C CYS A 12 8.33 12.58 -2.74
N ASP A 13 8.00 12.78 -1.47
CA ASP A 13 8.33 13.97 -0.68
C ASP A 13 9.34 13.58 0.40
N ALA A 14 10.16 14.53 0.86
CA ALA A 14 11.05 14.32 1.99
C ALA A 14 10.31 13.95 3.29
N LYS A 15 8.99 14.17 3.38
CA LYS A 15 8.12 13.69 4.45
C LYS A 15 7.85 12.19 4.42
N GLY A 16 8.33 11.50 3.38
CA GLY A 16 8.14 10.07 3.19
C GLY A 16 6.74 9.78 2.68
N MET A 17 6.04 8.87 3.36
CA MET A 17 4.81 8.30 2.84
C MET A 17 3.74 9.35 2.52
N GLY A 18 2.95 9.05 1.49
CA GLY A 18 1.77 9.80 1.09
C GLY A 18 0.71 8.88 0.52
N LEU A 19 -0.52 9.39 0.41
CA LEU A 19 -1.67 8.62 -0.08
C LEU A 19 -2.50 9.44 -1.04
N PHE A 20 -2.60 8.97 -2.29
CA PHE A 20 -3.53 9.50 -3.27
C PHE A 20 -4.86 8.74 -3.18
N LEU A 21 -5.85 9.33 -2.50
CA LEU A 21 -7.11 8.68 -2.15
C LEU A 21 -8.22 8.95 -3.19
N TYR A 22 -8.92 7.90 -3.63
CA TYR A 22 -10.18 8.06 -4.36
C TYR A 22 -11.36 8.13 -3.37
N LYS A 23 -11.87 9.34 -3.16
CA LYS A 23 -12.86 9.64 -2.10
C LYS A 23 -14.33 9.54 -2.52
N LYS A 24 -14.65 9.20 -3.77
CA LYS A 24 -16.03 9.32 -4.28
C LYS A 24 -16.97 8.23 -3.76
N GLU A 25 -16.45 7.03 -3.50
CA GLU A 25 -17.25 5.90 -3.02
C GLU A 25 -16.35 4.85 -2.33
N ARG A 26 -16.97 3.82 -1.76
CA ARG A 26 -16.32 2.72 -1.04
C ARG A 26 -16.53 1.39 -1.76
N PHE A 27 -15.51 0.55 -1.77
CA PHE A 27 -15.45 -0.71 -2.54
C PHE A 27 -15.27 -1.94 -1.65
N GLY A 28 -16.00 -3.03 -1.96
CA GLY A 28 -15.95 -4.26 -1.15
C GLY A 28 -16.30 -5.60 -1.83
N ASN A 29 -17.22 -5.61 -2.81
CA ASN A 29 -17.57 -6.78 -3.64
C ASN A 29 -17.26 -6.47 -5.11
N CYS A 30 -15.99 -6.41 -5.45
CA CYS A 30 -15.52 -5.93 -6.74
C CYS A 30 -14.16 -6.52 -7.11
N GLN A 31 -13.77 -6.38 -8.37
CA GLN A 31 -12.38 -6.46 -8.78
C GLN A 31 -11.84 -5.08 -9.08
N ILE A 32 -10.67 -4.78 -8.51
CA ILE A 32 -9.89 -3.59 -8.80
C ILE A 32 -8.74 -4.04 -9.69
N ARG A 33 -8.67 -3.49 -10.89
CA ARG A 33 -7.59 -3.72 -11.84
C ARG A 33 -6.62 -2.55 -11.79
N VAL A 34 -5.34 -2.84 -11.62
CA VAL A 34 -4.27 -1.85 -11.59
C VAL A 34 -3.21 -2.20 -12.63
N VAL A 35 -2.89 -1.28 -13.52
CA VAL A 35 -1.76 -1.40 -14.46
C VAL A 35 -0.63 -0.52 -13.95
N TYR A 36 0.47 -1.12 -13.55
CA TYR A 36 1.57 -0.41 -12.89
C TYR A 36 2.95 -0.87 -13.39
N ARG A 37 3.96 -0.03 -13.16
CA ARG A 37 5.38 -0.41 -13.23
C ARG A 37 6.15 0.36 -12.16
N SER A 38 7.32 -0.12 -11.79
CA SER A 38 8.24 0.57 -10.92
C SER A 38 9.39 1.14 -11.72
N GLN A 39 10.05 2.19 -11.23
CA GLN A 39 11.29 2.66 -11.83
C GLN A 39 12.41 1.65 -11.58
N ASP A 40 12.53 1.20 -10.33
CA ASP A 40 13.53 0.25 -9.87
C ASP A 40 12.86 -0.92 -9.15
N SER A 41 13.52 -2.07 -9.08
CA SER A 41 12.97 -3.25 -8.37
C SER A 41 12.70 -2.98 -6.90
N LYS A 42 13.47 -2.06 -6.30
CA LYS A 42 13.31 -1.65 -4.91
C LYS A 42 12.34 -0.48 -4.72
N SER A 43 11.81 0.13 -5.77
CA SER A 43 10.86 1.24 -5.62
C SER A 43 9.63 0.76 -4.86
N ASN A 44 9.41 1.33 -3.69
CA ASN A 44 8.35 0.93 -2.78
C ASN A 44 7.05 1.73 -3.04
N ALA A 45 5.95 1.03 -3.22
CA ALA A 45 4.63 1.60 -3.29
C ALA A 45 3.58 0.56 -2.84
N GLY A 46 2.32 0.94 -2.93
CA GLY A 46 1.23 0.04 -2.57
C GLY A 46 -0.12 0.54 -3.06
N VAL A 47 -1.07 -0.40 -3.15
CA VAL A 47 -2.48 -0.11 -3.39
C VAL A 47 -3.23 -0.39 -2.09
N PHE A 48 -3.73 0.66 -1.45
CA PHE A 48 -4.57 0.54 -0.28
C PHE A 48 -6.01 0.24 -0.67
N ILE A 49 -6.63 -0.67 0.07
CA ILE A 49 -8.03 -1.07 -0.06
C ILE A 49 -8.71 -1.09 1.31
N ARG A 50 -10.03 -0.93 1.33
CA ARG A 50 -10.86 -1.04 2.54
C ARG A 50 -10.46 -0.07 3.67
N ILE A 51 -9.96 1.09 3.31
CA ILE A 51 -9.74 2.16 4.29
C ILE A 51 -11.11 2.67 4.72
N ASP A 52 -11.40 2.72 6.02
CA ASP A 52 -12.66 3.29 6.51
C ASP A 52 -12.72 4.82 6.36
N GLU A 53 -13.82 5.43 6.78
CA GLU A 53 -14.06 6.87 6.64
C GLU A 53 -13.21 7.79 7.50
N GLY A 54 -12.56 7.27 8.55
CA GLY A 54 -11.69 8.08 9.41
C GLY A 54 -10.51 8.67 8.66
N ILE A 55 -10.09 8.11 7.52
CA ILE A 55 -9.05 8.67 6.66
C ILE A 55 -9.39 10.08 6.18
N LEU A 56 -10.68 10.41 6.00
CA LEU A 56 -11.10 11.69 5.45
C LEU A 56 -10.72 12.86 6.37
N ALA A 57 -10.71 12.64 7.68
CA ALA A 57 -10.27 13.62 8.67
C ALA A 57 -8.74 13.81 8.71
N ARG A 58 -7.97 12.89 8.11
CA ARG A 58 -6.50 12.84 8.18
C ARG A 58 -5.82 13.39 6.92
N LEU A 59 -6.56 13.63 5.84
CA LEU A 59 -6.03 13.99 4.52
C LEU A 59 -5.14 15.25 4.47
N HIS A 60 -5.27 16.14 5.46
CA HIS A 60 -4.55 17.42 5.51
C HIS A 60 -3.58 17.50 6.68
N GLU A 61 -3.43 16.42 7.45
CA GLU A 61 -2.46 16.35 8.51
C GLU A 61 -1.05 16.32 7.93
N LYS A 62 -0.13 17.04 8.58
CA LYS A 62 1.27 17.09 8.19
C LYS A 62 2.06 16.15 9.05
N GLN A 63 2.84 15.29 8.42
CA GLN A 63 3.82 14.45 9.08
C GLN A 63 5.15 15.20 9.22
N ALA A 64 5.97 14.75 10.14
CA ALA A 64 7.34 15.23 10.25
C ALA A 64 8.13 14.87 8.97
N ALA A 65 9.00 15.79 8.52
CA ALA A 65 9.90 15.48 7.42
C ALA A 65 10.89 14.38 7.84
N ALA A 66 11.09 13.37 7.00
CA ALA A 66 12.11 12.36 7.24
C ALA A 66 13.49 12.99 7.08
N GLN A 67 14.27 12.99 8.16
CA GLN A 67 15.66 13.40 8.13
C GLN A 67 16.55 12.17 8.12
N ARG A 68 17.49 12.15 7.18
CA ARG A 68 18.41 11.02 7.00
C ARG A 68 19.86 11.48 7.15
N ASN A 69 20.70 10.61 7.70
CA ASN A 69 22.14 10.83 7.80
C ASN A 69 22.83 10.63 6.44
N GLU A 70 24.15 10.83 6.37
CA GLU A 70 24.94 10.67 5.13
C GLU A 70 24.89 9.25 4.53
N LYS A 71 24.48 8.24 5.32
CA LYS A 71 24.29 6.85 4.87
C LYS A 71 22.86 6.59 4.36
N GLY A 72 21.99 7.58 4.40
CA GLY A 72 20.58 7.46 4.02
C GLY A 72 19.68 6.84 5.10
N GLU A 73 20.18 6.63 6.31
CA GLU A 73 19.40 6.08 7.43
C GLU A 73 18.65 7.21 8.14
N LEU A 74 17.46 6.95 8.68
CA LEU A 74 16.74 7.94 9.48
C LEU A 74 17.56 8.36 10.71
N THR A 75 17.58 9.65 11.01
CA THR A 75 18.13 10.12 12.30
C THR A 75 17.28 9.60 13.47
N PRO A 76 17.85 9.45 14.67
CA PRO A 76 17.08 9.01 15.85
C PRO A 76 15.83 9.87 16.11
N GLU A 77 15.95 11.18 15.95
CA GLU A 77 14.86 12.14 16.12
C GLU A 77 13.78 11.94 15.06
N SER A 78 14.18 11.73 13.81
CA SER A 78 13.25 11.46 12.72
C SER A 78 12.55 10.11 12.88
N ALA A 79 13.27 9.08 13.35
CA ALA A 79 12.70 7.78 13.62
C ALA A 79 11.68 7.84 14.77
N GLN A 80 11.97 8.61 15.81
CA GLN A 80 11.04 8.83 16.92
C GLN A 80 9.79 9.60 16.46
N ALA A 81 9.95 10.65 15.67
CA ALA A 81 8.83 11.42 15.14
C ALA A 81 7.94 10.57 14.21
N MET A 82 8.55 9.77 13.32
CA MET A 82 7.81 8.89 12.43
C MET A 82 7.05 7.79 13.17
N ARG A 83 7.64 7.25 14.26
CA ARG A 83 6.94 6.33 15.17
C ARG A 83 5.75 7.01 15.84
N ALA A 84 5.90 8.26 16.30
CA ALA A 84 4.79 9.00 16.87
C ALA A 84 3.65 9.25 15.86
N ASP A 85 3.98 9.58 14.60
CA ASP A 85 2.99 9.72 13.53
C ASP A 85 2.27 8.39 13.24
N SER A 86 2.99 7.26 13.25
CA SER A 86 2.42 5.91 13.16
C SER A 86 1.48 5.61 14.34
N ASP A 87 1.93 5.87 15.57
CA ASP A 87 1.16 5.63 16.78
C ASP A 87 -0.15 6.43 16.80
N ASN A 88 -0.07 7.70 16.37
CA ASN A 88 -1.20 8.62 16.30
C ASN A 88 -2.09 8.47 15.07
N LEU A 89 -1.75 7.56 14.14
CA LEU A 89 -2.47 7.36 12.88
C LEU A 89 -2.49 8.64 12.00
N THR A 90 -1.40 9.40 12.00
CA THR A 90 -1.30 10.69 11.34
C THR A 90 -1.23 10.53 9.81
N GLY A 91 -2.14 11.19 9.10
CA GLY A 91 -2.19 11.20 7.64
C GLY A 91 -2.21 9.78 7.02
N PRO A 92 -1.25 9.42 6.14
CA PRO A 92 -1.21 8.12 5.46
C PRO A 92 -0.97 6.94 6.42
N TRP A 93 -0.41 7.14 7.62
CA TRP A 93 -0.32 6.09 8.65
C TRP A 93 -1.70 5.56 9.04
N TYR A 94 -2.76 6.38 8.92
CA TYR A 94 -4.12 5.90 9.10
C TYR A 94 -4.43 4.73 8.16
N ALA A 95 -4.08 4.83 6.88
CA ALA A 95 -4.31 3.77 5.91
C ALA A 95 -3.47 2.52 6.21
N VAL A 96 -2.21 2.68 6.65
CA VAL A 96 -1.35 1.57 7.10
C VAL A 96 -2.03 0.75 8.20
N HIS A 97 -2.60 1.41 9.21
CA HIS A 97 -3.17 0.70 10.36
C HIS A 97 -4.67 0.39 10.24
N ARG A 98 -5.43 1.08 9.39
CA ARG A 98 -6.89 0.96 9.29
C ARG A 98 -7.39 0.56 7.90
N GLY A 99 -6.48 0.33 6.95
CA GLY A 99 -6.73 -0.28 5.64
C GLY A 99 -5.83 -1.50 5.40
N PHE A 100 -5.99 -2.14 4.24
CA PHE A 100 -5.07 -3.18 3.79
C PHE A 100 -4.22 -2.65 2.65
N GLU A 101 -2.92 -2.87 2.71
CA GLU A 101 -1.99 -2.54 1.63
C GLU A 101 -1.70 -3.79 0.80
N VAL A 102 -1.96 -3.72 -0.50
CA VAL A 102 -1.42 -4.67 -1.47
C VAL A 102 -0.09 -4.11 -1.94
N GLN A 103 0.98 -4.79 -1.55
CA GLN A 103 2.35 -4.30 -1.69
C GLN A 103 2.80 -4.24 -3.16
N ILE A 104 3.62 -3.23 -3.48
CA ILE A 104 4.42 -3.15 -4.71
C ILE A 104 5.88 -2.88 -4.31
N CYS A 105 6.69 -3.92 -4.31
CA CYS A 105 8.14 -3.88 -4.10
C CYS A 105 8.72 -5.27 -4.45
N ASP A 106 9.87 -5.36 -5.09
CA ASP A 106 10.54 -6.63 -5.37
C ASP A 106 11.43 -7.05 -4.19
N ALA A 107 10.82 -7.14 -3.00
CA ALA A 107 11.50 -7.58 -1.79
C ALA A 107 11.64 -9.12 -1.76
N PRO A 108 12.74 -9.68 -1.23
CA PRO A 108 12.88 -11.13 -1.06
C PRO A 108 12.01 -11.70 0.07
N ASP A 109 11.38 -10.87 0.91
CA ASP A 109 10.51 -11.34 1.98
C ASP A 109 9.08 -11.59 1.48
N GLU A 110 8.49 -12.72 1.85
CA GLU A 110 7.15 -13.14 1.41
C GLU A 110 6.03 -12.23 1.94
N TYR A 111 6.24 -11.56 3.07
CA TYR A 111 5.24 -10.66 3.67
C TYR A 111 5.30 -9.22 3.16
N HIS A 112 6.35 -8.84 2.43
CA HIS A 112 6.62 -7.47 2.01
C HIS A 112 6.98 -7.36 0.53
N ARG A 113 6.80 -8.43 -0.24
CA ARG A 113 6.95 -8.41 -1.69
C ARG A 113 5.65 -8.09 -2.39
N THR A 114 5.76 -7.74 -3.67
CA THR A 114 4.64 -7.45 -4.55
C THR A 114 3.52 -8.49 -4.44
N GLY A 115 2.31 -8.00 -4.21
CA GLY A 115 1.09 -8.80 -4.09
C GLY A 115 0.78 -9.27 -2.67
N ALA A 116 1.71 -9.18 -1.73
CA ALA A 116 1.45 -9.47 -0.32
C ALA A 116 0.41 -8.51 0.23
N ILE A 117 -0.40 -8.97 1.18
CA ILE A 117 -1.11 -8.04 2.06
C ILE A 117 -0.08 -7.65 3.11
N TYR A 118 0.46 -6.43 3.02
CA TYR A 118 1.67 -6.01 3.72
C TYR A 118 1.67 -6.43 5.19
N SER A 119 2.61 -7.31 5.55
CA SER A 119 2.78 -7.85 6.91
C SER A 119 1.58 -8.65 7.48
N LEU A 120 0.62 -9.05 6.65
CA LEU A 120 -0.62 -9.74 7.03
C LEU A 120 -0.79 -11.08 6.29
N ALA A 121 -0.41 -11.14 5.01
CA ALA A 121 -0.48 -12.36 4.22
C ALA A 121 0.67 -12.42 3.22
N LYS A 122 1.27 -13.61 3.10
CA LYS A 122 2.36 -13.87 2.16
C LYS A 122 1.92 -13.77 0.71
N ALA A 123 2.89 -13.49 -0.16
CA ALA A 123 2.75 -13.61 -1.61
C ALA A 123 3.75 -14.59 -2.22
N GLU A 124 3.27 -15.34 -3.20
CA GLU A 124 4.12 -16.01 -4.18
C GLU A 124 4.93 -14.98 -4.99
N PRO A 125 6.11 -15.35 -5.53
CA PRO A 125 6.83 -14.48 -6.46
C PRO A 125 6.01 -14.13 -7.69
N VAL A 126 6.14 -12.88 -8.16
CA VAL A 126 5.61 -12.46 -9.46
C VAL A 126 6.19 -13.31 -10.59
N PRO A 127 5.43 -13.59 -11.66
CA PRO A 127 5.92 -14.42 -12.77
C PRO A 127 7.05 -13.73 -13.56
N ASN A 128 7.04 -12.40 -13.63
CA ASN A 128 8.08 -11.60 -14.28
C ASN A 128 8.57 -10.50 -13.32
N PRO A 129 9.79 -10.60 -12.77
CA PRO A 129 10.31 -9.63 -11.79
C PRO A 129 10.87 -8.35 -12.42
N ASN A 130 10.80 -8.15 -13.74
CA ASN A 130 11.31 -6.92 -14.35
C ASN A 130 10.48 -5.69 -13.91
N ALA A 131 11.06 -4.82 -13.10
CA ALA A 131 10.40 -3.67 -12.50
C ALA A 131 9.90 -2.64 -13.53
N ALA A 132 10.66 -2.43 -14.61
CA ALA A 132 10.38 -1.42 -15.62
C ALA A 132 9.23 -1.80 -16.56
N GLU A 133 8.85 -3.08 -16.59
CA GLU A 133 7.75 -3.56 -17.42
C GLU A 133 6.39 -3.35 -16.76
N TRP A 134 5.40 -2.98 -17.58
CA TRP A 134 4.02 -2.85 -17.14
C TRP A 134 3.44 -4.20 -16.72
N LYS A 135 2.91 -4.26 -15.51
CA LYS A 135 2.23 -5.41 -14.92
C LYS A 135 0.78 -5.12 -14.68
N THR A 136 -0.02 -6.18 -14.70
CA THR A 136 -1.44 -6.17 -14.39
C THR A 136 -1.67 -6.81 -13.04
N MET A 137 -2.03 -6.00 -12.04
CA MET A 137 -2.54 -6.48 -10.77
C MET A 137 -4.07 -6.50 -10.77
N VAL A 138 -4.66 -7.58 -10.28
CA VAL A 138 -6.10 -7.68 -10.03
C VAL A 138 -6.32 -8.02 -8.56
N ILE A 139 -6.97 -7.11 -7.85
CA ILE A 139 -7.35 -7.27 -6.45
C ILE A 139 -8.84 -7.60 -6.41
N THR A 140 -9.18 -8.82 -6.05
CA THR A 140 -10.57 -9.26 -5.88
C THR A 140 -10.97 -9.12 -4.42
N LEU A 141 -12.01 -8.33 -4.18
CA LEU A 141 -12.67 -8.17 -2.90
C LEU A 141 -14.00 -8.92 -2.96
N LYS A 142 -14.18 -9.97 -2.13
CA LYS A 142 -15.42 -10.76 -2.06
C LYS A 142 -15.76 -11.07 -0.60
N GLY A 143 -16.68 -10.32 -0.01
CA GLY A 143 -16.99 -10.42 1.43
C GLY A 143 -15.74 -10.17 2.27
N ASN A 144 -15.25 -11.17 3.02
CA ASN A 144 -14.00 -11.05 3.79
C ASN A 144 -12.75 -11.47 3.03
N LEU A 145 -12.92 -12.06 1.84
CA LEU A 145 -11.82 -12.57 1.03
C LEU A 145 -11.18 -11.44 0.22
N VAL A 146 -9.86 -11.36 0.30
CA VAL A 146 -9.00 -10.55 -0.56
C VAL A 146 -8.11 -11.51 -1.35
N GLN A 147 -8.12 -11.39 -2.67
CA GLN A 147 -7.23 -12.16 -3.53
C GLN A 147 -6.46 -11.24 -4.45
N VAL A 148 -5.18 -11.52 -4.64
CA VAL A 148 -4.29 -10.71 -5.48
C VAL A 148 -3.70 -11.58 -6.58
N GLU A 149 -3.93 -11.17 -7.82
CA GLU A 149 -3.31 -11.73 -9.02
C GLU A 149 -2.36 -10.71 -9.63
N VAL A 150 -1.21 -11.15 -10.13
CA VAL A 150 -0.33 -10.35 -10.97
C VAL A 150 0.00 -11.13 -12.24
N ASP A 151 -0.25 -10.50 -13.39
CA ASP A 151 -0.05 -11.08 -14.73
C ASP A 151 -0.67 -12.49 -14.87
N GLY A 152 -1.88 -12.64 -14.32
CA GLY A 152 -2.66 -13.88 -14.37
C GLY A 152 -2.28 -14.94 -13.34
N LYS A 153 -1.21 -14.76 -12.56
CA LYS A 153 -0.84 -15.67 -11.45
C LYS A 153 -1.44 -15.17 -10.14
N ARG A 154 -2.21 -16.03 -9.45
CA ARG A 154 -2.65 -15.77 -8.08
C ARG A 154 -1.44 -15.80 -7.14
N LEU A 155 -1.19 -14.67 -6.47
CA LEU A 155 -0.06 -14.53 -5.54
C LEU A 155 -0.50 -14.68 -4.09
N THR A 156 -1.68 -14.17 -3.74
CA THR A 156 -2.17 -14.14 -2.36
C THR A 156 -3.66 -14.42 -2.31
N THR A 157 -4.08 -15.20 -1.30
CA THR A 157 -5.47 -15.33 -0.85
C THR A 157 -5.47 -15.08 0.66
N PHE A 158 -6.26 -14.11 1.09
CA PHE A 158 -6.28 -13.63 2.47
C PHE A 158 -7.72 -13.47 2.93
N ASP A 159 -8.07 -14.07 4.07
CA ASP A 159 -9.33 -13.80 4.77
C ASP A 159 -9.06 -12.73 5.84
N SER A 160 -9.69 -11.57 5.68
CA SER A 160 -9.56 -10.40 6.56
C SER A 160 -10.03 -10.63 8.01
N THR A 161 -10.67 -11.76 8.30
CA THR A 161 -11.04 -12.18 9.67
C THR A 161 -10.01 -13.12 10.32
N SER A 162 -9.01 -13.56 9.56
CA SER A 162 -7.95 -14.43 10.08
C SER A 162 -7.17 -13.75 11.19
N LYS A 163 -6.83 -14.53 12.22
CA LYS A 163 -5.92 -14.08 13.28
C LYS A 163 -4.54 -13.77 12.71
N ASP A 164 -3.87 -12.80 13.31
CA ASP A 164 -2.49 -12.48 12.99
C ASP A 164 -1.60 -13.71 13.19
N PRO A 165 -0.91 -14.21 12.14
CA PRO A 165 0.01 -15.34 12.30
C PRO A 165 1.31 -14.93 13.00
N ARG A 166 1.59 -13.62 13.19
CA ARG A 166 2.88 -13.13 13.70
C ARG A 166 2.77 -12.72 15.17
N SER A 167 3.77 -13.11 15.95
CA SER A 167 3.84 -12.87 17.40
C SER A 167 4.44 -11.52 17.78
N LYS A 168 5.13 -10.86 16.84
CA LYS A 168 5.73 -9.54 17.00
C LYS A 168 5.48 -8.71 15.75
N ARG A 169 5.27 -7.41 15.96
CA ARG A 169 5.15 -6.42 14.90
C ARG A 169 6.13 -5.30 15.12
N GLU A 170 6.61 -4.76 14.03
CA GLU A 170 7.32 -3.49 14.04
C GLU A 170 6.31 -2.34 14.09
N TRP A 171 6.77 -1.19 14.57
CA TRP A 171 5.93 0.00 14.76
C TRP A 171 5.37 0.57 13.46
N TYR A 172 6.01 0.29 12.33
CA TYR A 172 5.56 0.70 11.01
C TYR A 172 4.57 -0.29 10.38
N GLU A 173 4.33 -1.44 11.01
CA GLU A 173 3.45 -2.46 10.46
C GLU A 173 1.98 -2.23 10.85
N PRO A 174 1.02 -2.75 10.04
CA PRO A 174 -0.40 -2.62 10.33
C PRO A 174 -0.77 -3.14 11.73
N LYS A 175 -1.61 -2.39 12.45
CA LYS A 175 -2.15 -2.82 13.76
C LYS A 175 -3.29 -3.82 13.54
N TYR A 176 -3.43 -4.75 14.49
CA TYR A 176 -4.46 -5.81 14.53
C TYR A 176 -5.57 -5.55 15.55
N ASP A 177 -5.51 -4.41 16.24
CA ASP A 177 -6.48 -3.93 17.23
C ASP A 177 -7.82 -3.46 16.61
N PHE A 178 -7.98 -3.69 15.30
CA PHE A 178 -9.05 -3.12 14.51
C PHE A 178 -9.58 -4.08 13.46
N THR A 179 -10.90 -4.26 13.48
CA THR A 179 -11.61 -4.95 12.39
C THR A 179 -11.83 -3.97 11.25
N ARG A 180 -11.08 -4.14 10.17
CA ARG A 180 -11.25 -3.37 8.94
C ARG A 180 -12.58 -3.73 8.27
N PRO A 181 -13.29 -2.76 7.66
CA PRO A 181 -14.59 -3.02 7.07
C PRO A 181 -14.48 -3.88 5.81
N ALA A 182 -15.56 -4.58 5.45
CA ALA A 182 -15.64 -5.30 4.17
C ALA A 182 -15.66 -4.37 2.95
N SER A 183 -16.00 -3.09 3.14
CA SER A 183 -15.99 -2.04 2.11
C SER A 183 -15.34 -0.75 2.61
N GLY A 184 -14.50 -0.13 1.79
CA GLY A 184 -13.82 1.13 2.12
C GLY A 184 -13.18 1.81 0.92
N TYR A 185 -12.52 2.94 1.16
CA TYR A 185 -11.83 3.70 0.13
C TYR A 185 -10.60 2.95 -0.40
N ILE A 186 -10.20 3.33 -1.62
CA ILE A 186 -8.97 2.88 -2.26
C ILE A 186 -8.00 4.04 -2.40
N GLY A 187 -6.70 3.76 -2.31
CA GLY A 187 -5.67 4.77 -2.49
C GLY A 187 -4.37 4.19 -3.02
N LEU A 188 -3.55 5.06 -3.61
CA LEU A 188 -2.22 4.72 -4.12
C LEU A 188 -1.15 5.38 -3.24
N GLN A 189 -0.18 4.61 -2.81
CA GLN A 189 0.88 5.08 -1.92
C GLN A 189 1.99 5.80 -2.72
N THR A 190 2.55 6.85 -2.14
CA THR A 190 3.92 7.31 -2.40
C THR A 190 4.76 6.95 -1.18
N HIS A 191 6.00 6.50 -1.34
CA HIS A 191 6.84 6.06 -0.21
C HIS A 191 8.02 7.02 0.01
N ASP A 192 9.28 6.58 -0.09
CA ASP A 192 10.45 7.42 0.17
C ASP A 192 10.91 8.16 -1.08
N VAL A 193 11.74 9.18 -0.90
CA VAL A 193 12.43 9.86 -2.01
C VAL A 193 13.18 8.82 -2.85
N GLY A 194 12.82 8.72 -4.13
CA GLY A 194 13.40 7.75 -5.07
C GLY A 194 12.54 6.51 -5.33
N ASP A 195 11.50 6.26 -4.52
CA ASP A 195 10.55 5.17 -4.71
C ASP A 195 9.51 5.48 -5.80
N VAL A 196 10.01 5.62 -7.04
CA VAL A 196 9.17 6.03 -8.17
C VAL A 196 8.41 4.83 -8.73
N ALA A 197 7.08 4.95 -8.75
CA ALA A 197 6.17 4.01 -9.39
C ALA A 197 5.21 4.75 -10.32
N TYR A 198 4.68 4.03 -11.31
CA TYR A 198 3.79 4.55 -12.34
C TYR A 198 2.52 3.72 -12.40
N PHE A 199 1.38 4.37 -12.55
CA PHE A 199 0.06 3.74 -12.65
C PHE A 199 -0.62 4.24 -13.93
N LYS A 200 -0.85 3.34 -14.88
CA LYS A 200 -1.51 3.64 -16.15
C LYS A 200 -3.03 3.49 -16.07
N GLU A 201 -3.50 2.58 -15.22
CA GLU A 201 -4.92 2.28 -15.06
C GLU A 201 -5.21 1.90 -13.61
N VAL A 202 -6.30 2.45 -13.09
CA VAL A 202 -7.00 1.93 -11.90
C VAL A 202 -8.48 1.89 -12.27
N SER A 203 -9.02 0.69 -12.48
CA SER A 203 -10.40 0.48 -12.87
C SER A 203 -11.09 -0.51 -11.93
N VAL A 204 -12.40 -0.39 -11.80
CA VAL A 204 -13.20 -1.23 -10.90
C VAL A 204 -14.38 -1.81 -11.66
N ARG A 205 -14.66 -3.09 -11.39
CA ARG A 205 -15.91 -3.74 -11.79
C ARG A 205 -16.54 -4.45 -10.59
N ALA A 206 -17.86 -4.40 -10.48
CA ALA A 206 -18.57 -5.18 -9.46
C ALA A 206 -18.37 -6.69 -9.70
N LEU A 207 -18.44 -7.48 -8.62
CA LEU A 207 -18.65 -8.92 -8.74
C LEU A 207 -20.14 -9.17 -8.94
N GLU A 208 -20.47 -10.08 -9.85
CA GLU A 208 -21.83 -10.63 -10.00
C GLU A 208 -22.18 -11.59 -8.86
#